data_AF-A0A2H1VIE4-F1
#
_entry.id   AF-A0A2H1VIE4-F1
#
_cell.length_a   1.000
_cell.length_b   1.000
_cell.length_c   1.000
_cell.angle_alpha   90.00
_cell.angle_beta   90.00
_cell.angle_gamma   90.00
#
_symmetry.space_group_name_H-M   'P 1'
#
loop_
_entity.id
_entity.type
_entity.pdbx_description
1 polymer ?
#
loop_
_entity_poly.entity_id
_entity_poly.type
_entity_poly.pdbx_seq_one_letter_code
_entity_poly.pdbx_strand_id
1 'polypeptide(L)'
;MRNIVPLRHVPPQSYTCKLNRIHPVGNKWDTDTLDFMRRSLIHKECYVRVPGDEVNGVLPIELRYESLWVNDYLVDVQRAEYEDSWKIDNSTTTGNFPTYPKFYDYLSNINTLPLQIVFKDEAVSELYNDMSFDLQYEVVDMSPLDGIFENKACVALCPEDYNWYRASILQYNKTKGLVRISYVDHGDTDVIPVADIRELSTKWLKHGVIKDDVVTRIEKEMLRQFGQV
;
A
#
# COMPACT_ATOMS: atom_id res chain seq x y z
N MET A 1 32.65 -1.42 1.78
CA MET A 1 31.58 -2.28 1.22
C MET A 1 30.37 -1.40 1.00
N ARG A 2 29.72 -1.46 -0.17
CA ARG A 2 28.48 -0.70 -0.43
C ARG A 2 27.36 -1.32 0.40
N ASN A 3 26.77 -0.56 1.32
CA ASN A 3 25.64 -1.02 2.12
C ASN A 3 24.39 -1.02 1.22
N ILE A 4 24.17 -2.13 0.52
CA ILE A 4 22.95 -2.35 -0.25
C ILE A 4 21.86 -2.74 0.76
N VAL A 5 20.87 -1.88 0.92
CA VAL A 5 19.75 -2.12 1.83
C VAL A 5 18.51 -2.50 1.02
N PRO A 6 18.01 -3.75 1.15
CA PRO A 6 16.80 -4.18 0.46
C PRO A 6 15.55 -3.58 1.09
N LEU A 7 14.60 -3.17 0.25
CA LEU A 7 13.33 -2.52 0.59
C LEU A 7 12.49 -3.26 1.66
N ARG A 8 12.60 -4.59 1.73
CA ARG A 8 11.86 -5.45 2.68
C ARG A 8 12.03 -5.10 4.17
N HIS A 9 13.03 -4.29 4.52
CA HIS A 9 13.27 -3.88 5.90
C HIS A 9 12.50 -2.61 6.29
N VAL A 10 11.93 -1.88 5.32
CA VAL A 10 11.09 -0.71 5.57
C VAL A 10 9.64 -1.17 5.51
N PRO A 11 8.85 -1.20 6.60
CA PRO A 11 7.45 -1.59 6.50
C PRO A 11 6.69 -0.50 5.75
N PRO A 12 6.18 -0.80 4.53
CA PRO A 12 5.42 0.17 3.76
C PRO A 12 4.03 0.31 4.40
N GLN A 13 3.47 1.53 4.38
CA GLN A 13 2.05 1.70 4.69
C GLN A 13 1.14 1.36 3.51
N SER A 14 1.70 1.38 2.30
CA SER A 14 1.00 1.01 1.09
C SER A 14 1.23 -0.47 0.76
N TYR A 15 0.15 -1.17 0.49
CA TYR A 15 0.12 -2.58 0.16
C TYR A 15 -0.43 -2.76 -1.25
N THR A 16 0.25 -3.63 -2.00
CA THR A 16 -0.22 -4.06 -3.30
C THR A 16 -1.31 -5.11 -3.09
N CYS A 17 -2.51 -4.83 -3.58
CA CYS A 17 -3.70 -5.62 -3.31
C CYS A 17 -4.43 -6.01 -4.59
N LYS A 18 -5.09 -7.17 -4.61
CA LYS A 18 -5.98 -7.62 -5.69
C LYS A 18 -7.38 -7.90 -5.17
N LEU A 19 -8.40 -7.59 -5.96
CA LEU A 19 -9.77 -7.98 -5.63
C LEU A 19 -9.85 -9.51 -5.61
N ASN A 20 -10.20 -10.05 -4.46
CA ASN A 20 -10.26 -11.47 -4.19
C ASN A 20 -11.35 -12.13 -5.06
N ARG A 21 -11.01 -13.31 -5.60
CA ARG A 21 -11.89 -14.22 -6.33
C ARG A 21 -12.55 -13.66 -7.59
N ILE A 22 -12.10 -12.50 -8.09
CA ILE A 22 -12.62 -11.94 -9.34
C ILE A 22 -11.51 -11.56 -10.30
N HIS A 23 -11.78 -11.76 -11.59
CA HIS A 23 -10.93 -11.31 -12.70
C HIS A 23 -11.74 -10.46 -13.68
N PRO A 24 -11.09 -9.54 -14.43
CA PRO A 24 -11.79 -8.72 -15.41
C PRO A 24 -12.34 -9.58 -16.56
N VAL A 25 -13.52 -9.20 -17.05
CA VAL A 25 -14.02 -9.72 -18.33
C VAL A 25 -13.05 -9.31 -19.44
N GLY A 26 -12.65 -10.25 -20.30
CA GLY A 26 -11.74 -9.96 -21.42
C GLY A 26 -10.26 -9.82 -21.02
N ASN A 27 -9.85 -10.37 -19.86
CA ASN A 27 -8.47 -10.44 -19.35
C ASN A 27 -7.83 -9.11 -18.91
N LYS A 28 -8.51 -7.97 -19.10
CA LYS A 28 -8.03 -6.65 -18.68
C LYS A 28 -9.18 -5.78 -18.21
N TRP A 29 -8.96 -5.04 -17.13
CA TRP A 29 -9.90 -4.03 -16.66
C TRP A 29 -10.02 -2.93 -17.71
N ASP A 30 -11.23 -2.69 -18.18
CA ASP A 30 -11.52 -1.60 -19.09
C ASP A 30 -11.42 -0.23 -18.38
N THR A 31 -11.24 0.82 -19.17
CA THR A 31 -11.05 2.18 -18.68
C THR A 31 -12.21 2.67 -17.82
N ASP A 32 -13.45 2.34 -18.17
CA ASP A 32 -14.62 2.77 -17.40
C ASP A 32 -14.65 2.10 -16.02
N THR A 33 -14.21 0.84 -15.92
CA THR A 33 -14.14 0.11 -14.65
C THR A 33 -13.09 0.75 -13.75
N LEU A 34 -11.90 1.03 -14.31
CA LEU A 34 -10.85 1.72 -13.59
C LEU A 34 -11.33 3.11 -13.16
N ASP A 35 -11.94 3.90 -14.03
CA ASP A 35 -12.44 5.23 -13.69
C ASP A 35 -13.54 5.22 -12.62
N PHE A 36 -14.41 4.19 -12.63
CA PHE A 36 -15.35 3.96 -11.55
C PHE A 36 -14.63 3.70 -10.22
N MET A 37 -13.65 2.79 -10.20
CA MET A 37 -12.87 2.48 -9.00
C MET A 37 -12.16 3.73 -8.47
N ARG A 38 -11.55 4.51 -9.37
CA ARG A 38 -10.97 5.85 -9.11
C ARG A 38 -11.95 6.72 -8.34
N ARG A 39 -13.09 7.04 -8.94
CA ARG A 39 -14.04 8.01 -8.40
C ARG A 39 -14.74 7.51 -7.14
N SER A 40 -14.86 6.20 -7.01
CA SER A 40 -15.57 5.59 -5.88
C SER A 40 -14.68 5.44 -4.66
N LEU A 41 -13.37 5.22 -4.83
CA LEU A 41 -12.49 4.77 -3.74
C LEU A 41 -11.33 5.73 -3.44
N ILE A 42 -10.92 6.59 -4.38
CA ILE A 42 -9.82 7.54 -4.15
C ILE A 42 -10.22 8.57 -3.09
N HIS A 43 -9.37 8.72 -2.07
CA HIS A 43 -9.54 9.61 -0.91
C HIS A 43 -10.81 9.33 -0.11
N LYS A 44 -11.32 8.09 -0.14
CA LYS A 44 -12.52 7.72 0.59
C LYS A 44 -12.27 6.54 1.53
N GLU A 45 -12.89 6.61 2.70
CA GLU A 45 -12.85 5.54 3.68
C GLU A 45 -13.60 4.31 3.15
N CYS A 46 -12.91 3.18 3.16
CA CYS A 46 -13.43 1.91 2.68
C CYS A 46 -13.25 0.83 3.74
N TYR A 47 -14.18 -0.11 3.79
CA TYR A 47 -14.00 -1.33 4.56
C TYR A 47 -13.26 -2.36 3.69
N VAL A 48 -12.21 -2.95 4.25
CA VAL A 48 -11.37 -3.94 3.57
C VAL A 48 -11.37 -5.24 4.37
N ARG A 49 -11.76 -6.34 3.74
CA ARG A 49 -11.57 -7.70 4.28
C ARG A 49 -10.37 -8.34 3.61
N VAL A 50 -9.52 -9.01 4.38
CA VAL A 50 -8.34 -9.75 3.87
C VAL A 50 -8.59 -11.25 4.08
N PRO A 51 -9.10 -11.97 3.06
CA PRO A 51 -9.51 -13.37 3.19
C PRO A 51 -8.37 -14.39 3.13
N GLY A 52 -7.11 -13.96 2.93
CA GLY A 52 -5.96 -14.87 2.86
C GLY A 52 -4.61 -14.14 2.92
N ASP A 53 -3.53 -14.92 2.90
CA ASP A 53 -2.17 -14.43 3.04
C ASP A 53 -1.63 -13.71 1.78
N GLU A 54 -0.59 -12.90 1.97
CA GLU A 54 0.17 -12.26 0.90
C GLU A 54 0.86 -13.29 0.01
N VAL A 55 0.61 -13.25 -1.30
CA VAL A 55 1.28 -14.12 -2.29
C VAL A 55 2.04 -13.27 -3.28
N ASN A 56 3.36 -13.44 -3.35
CA ASN A 56 4.25 -12.67 -4.24
C ASN A 56 4.13 -11.14 -4.08
N GLY A 57 3.98 -10.63 -2.85
CA GLY A 57 3.82 -9.20 -2.61
C GLY A 57 2.41 -8.67 -2.84
N VAL A 58 1.44 -9.53 -3.16
CA VAL A 58 0.05 -9.13 -3.46
C VAL A 58 -0.91 -9.72 -2.43
N LEU A 59 -1.61 -8.85 -1.70
CA LEU A 59 -2.65 -9.23 -0.74
C LEU A 59 -4.02 -9.40 -1.44
N PRO A 60 -4.73 -10.51 -1.22
CA PRO A 60 -6.12 -10.62 -1.65
C PRO A 60 -7.01 -9.77 -0.73
N ILE A 61 -7.94 -9.02 -1.31
CA ILE A 61 -8.85 -8.14 -0.57
C ILE A 61 -10.29 -8.21 -1.08
N GLU A 62 -11.23 -7.89 -0.22
CA GLU A 62 -12.60 -7.56 -0.62
C GLU A 62 -12.94 -6.17 -0.11
N LEU A 63 -13.46 -5.34 -1.01
CA LEU A 63 -13.71 -3.94 -0.74
C LEU A 63 -15.19 -3.68 -0.57
N ARG A 64 -15.53 -2.90 0.45
CA ARG A 64 -16.85 -2.33 0.63
C ARG A 64 -16.74 -0.83 0.80
N TYR A 65 -17.41 -0.10 -0.08
CA TYR A 65 -17.55 1.35 0.02
C TYR A 65 -19.03 1.67 0.30
N GLU A 66 -19.30 2.39 1.39
CA GLU A 66 -20.65 2.58 1.93
C GLU A 66 -21.37 1.22 2.16
N SER A 67 -22.48 0.98 1.46
CA SER A 67 -23.23 -0.28 1.50
C SER A 67 -22.87 -1.24 0.35
N LEU A 68 -21.99 -0.83 -0.56
CA LEU A 68 -21.69 -1.55 -1.80
C LEU A 68 -20.41 -2.40 -1.65
N TRP A 69 -20.55 -3.71 -1.81
CA TRP A 69 -19.42 -4.60 -2.02
C TRP A 69 -18.93 -4.48 -3.45
N VAL A 70 -17.74 -3.92 -3.62
CA VAL A 70 -17.17 -3.59 -4.93
C VAL A 70 -16.96 -4.87 -5.75
N ASN A 71 -16.49 -5.95 -5.13
CA ASN A 71 -16.27 -7.22 -5.82
C ASN A 71 -17.56 -7.75 -6.45
N ASP A 72 -18.63 -7.82 -5.64
CA ASP A 72 -19.96 -8.27 -6.08
C ASP A 72 -20.53 -7.34 -7.15
N TYR A 73 -20.43 -6.03 -6.94
CA TYR A 73 -20.94 -5.04 -7.87
C TYR A 73 -20.31 -5.20 -9.26
N LEU A 74 -18.98 -5.34 -9.34
CA LEU A 74 -18.29 -5.49 -10.62
C LEU A 74 -18.73 -6.74 -11.37
N VAL A 75 -19.05 -7.82 -10.66
CA VAL A 75 -19.63 -9.03 -11.27
C VAL A 75 -21.06 -8.80 -11.71
N ASP A 76 -21.90 -8.19 -10.86
CA ASP A 76 -23.32 -7.93 -11.14
C ASP A 76 -23.51 -7.03 -12.38
N VAL A 77 -22.58 -6.08 -12.61
CA VAL A 77 -22.57 -5.23 -13.82
C VAL A 77 -21.76 -5.80 -14.98
N GLN A 78 -21.38 -7.07 -14.93
CA GLN A 78 -20.67 -7.80 -15.99
C GLN A 78 -19.32 -7.19 -16.39
N ARG A 79 -18.64 -6.54 -15.45
CA ARG A 79 -17.26 -6.03 -15.61
C ARG A 79 -16.22 -7.03 -15.07
N ALA A 80 -16.65 -7.98 -14.26
CA ALA A 80 -15.82 -9.03 -13.68
C ALA A 80 -16.52 -10.40 -13.68
N GLU A 81 -15.75 -11.46 -13.52
CA GLU A 81 -16.20 -12.83 -13.36
C GLU A 81 -15.58 -13.43 -12.09
N TYR A 82 -16.29 -14.37 -11.46
CA TYR A 82 -15.71 -15.13 -10.35
C TYR A 82 -14.72 -16.18 -10.86
N GLU A 83 -13.58 -16.28 -10.20
CA GLU A 83 -12.58 -17.33 -10.45
C GLU A 83 -13.18 -18.73 -10.21
N ASP A 84 -14.06 -18.87 -9.20
CA ASP A 84 -14.63 -20.16 -8.77
C ASP A 84 -16.08 -20.42 -9.23
N SER A 85 -16.62 -19.62 -10.17
CA SER A 85 -18.00 -19.75 -10.71
C SER A 85 -19.18 -19.59 -9.74
N TRP A 86 -18.97 -19.29 -8.45
CA TRP A 86 -20.07 -19.06 -7.47
C TRP A 86 -19.84 -17.84 -6.56
N LYS A 87 -20.91 -17.07 -6.35
CA LYS A 87 -21.01 -16.04 -5.31
C LYS A 87 -21.10 -16.73 -3.96
N ILE A 88 -20.17 -16.46 -3.06
CA ILE A 88 -20.31 -16.90 -1.67
C ILE A 88 -21.22 -15.87 -1.00
N ASP A 89 -22.26 -16.34 -0.33
CA ASP A 89 -23.12 -15.45 0.46
C ASP A 89 -22.30 -14.86 1.61
N ASN A 90 -22.11 -13.54 1.60
CA ASN A 90 -21.36 -12.81 2.62
C ASN A 90 -22.04 -12.87 4.01
N SER A 91 -23.24 -13.46 4.12
CA SER A 91 -23.89 -13.80 5.39
C SER A 91 -23.22 -14.98 6.15
N THR A 92 -22.43 -15.81 5.48
CA THR A 92 -21.99 -17.13 5.98
C THR A 92 -20.50 -17.27 6.25
N THR A 93 -19.69 -16.20 6.19
CA THR A 93 -18.28 -16.29 6.59
C THR A 93 -18.13 -16.43 8.11
N THR A 94 -18.28 -17.65 8.58
CA THR A 94 -17.97 -18.16 9.93
C THR A 94 -16.51 -18.64 10.05
N GLY A 95 -15.65 -18.31 9.09
CA GLY A 95 -14.20 -18.49 9.23
C GLY A 95 -13.61 -17.37 10.07
N ASN A 96 -12.70 -17.70 10.99
CA ASN A 96 -11.87 -16.76 11.74
C ASN A 96 -10.89 -16.02 10.82
N PHE A 97 -11.41 -15.21 9.90
CA PHE A 97 -10.59 -14.32 9.08
C PHE A 97 -10.33 -13.02 9.84
N PRO A 98 -9.12 -12.45 9.77
CA PRO A 98 -8.85 -11.11 10.25
C PRO A 98 -9.84 -10.13 9.62
N THR A 99 -10.82 -9.71 10.42
CA THR A 99 -11.74 -8.65 10.05
C THR A 99 -11.12 -7.38 10.60
N TYR A 100 -10.56 -6.58 9.71
CA TYR A 100 -9.96 -5.33 10.10
C TYR A 100 -11.03 -4.22 10.12
N PRO A 101 -11.24 -3.54 11.26
CA PRO A 101 -12.23 -2.48 11.34
C PRO A 101 -11.77 -1.26 10.53
N LYS A 102 -12.67 -0.76 9.67
CA LYS A 102 -12.69 0.56 9.00
C LYS A 102 -11.31 1.19 8.73
N PHE A 103 -10.88 1.16 7.47
CA PHE A 103 -9.66 1.84 7.07
C PHE A 103 -9.94 3.13 6.30
N TYR A 104 -9.15 4.15 6.63
CA TYR A 104 -9.13 5.45 6.00
C TYR A 104 -8.24 5.38 4.76
N ASP A 105 -8.80 5.20 3.56
CA ASP A 105 -8.01 4.76 2.40
C ASP A 105 -7.87 5.84 1.31
N TYR A 106 -6.75 5.78 0.60
CA TYR A 106 -6.48 6.53 -0.64
C TYR A 106 -5.80 5.59 -1.63
N LEU A 107 -6.44 5.38 -2.77
CA LEU A 107 -5.83 4.68 -3.90
C LEU A 107 -4.96 5.65 -4.71
N SER A 108 -3.66 5.43 -4.74
CA SER A 108 -2.68 6.31 -5.39
C SER A 108 -2.51 6.04 -6.88
N ASN A 109 -2.61 4.79 -7.34
CA ASN A 109 -2.36 4.45 -8.74
C ASN A 109 -3.23 3.29 -9.23
N ILE A 110 -4.25 3.62 -10.04
CA ILE A 110 -5.17 2.61 -10.59
C ILE A 110 -5.17 2.56 -12.13
N ASN A 111 -4.04 2.92 -12.76
CA ASN A 111 -3.91 2.73 -14.22
C ASN A 111 -3.89 1.25 -14.63
N THR A 112 -3.61 0.35 -13.68
CA THR A 112 -3.60 -1.11 -13.82
C THR A 112 -3.88 -1.73 -12.46
N LEU A 113 -4.64 -2.84 -12.37
CA LEU A 113 -4.55 -3.71 -11.19
C LEU A 113 -3.21 -4.43 -11.19
N PRO A 114 -2.58 -4.67 -10.01
CA PRO A 114 -3.12 -4.59 -8.64
C PRO A 114 -3.27 -3.15 -8.06
N LEU A 115 -4.20 -2.97 -7.12
CA LEU A 115 -4.45 -1.73 -6.36
C LEU A 115 -3.29 -1.46 -5.40
N GLN A 116 -2.97 -0.19 -5.15
CA GLN A 116 -2.16 0.22 -3.99
C GLN A 116 -3.11 0.77 -2.93
N ILE A 117 -3.14 0.14 -1.75
CA ILE A 117 -4.03 0.47 -0.62
C ILE A 117 -3.18 0.86 0.58
N VAL A 118 -3.53 1.94 1.25
CA VAL A 118 -2.84 2.39 2.46
C VAL A 118 -3.67 2.01 3.67
N PHE A 119 -3.19 1.07 4.49
CA PHE A 119 -3.89 0.71 5.72
C PHE A 119 -3.55 1.73 6.81
N LYS A 120 -4.53 2.57 7.17
CA LYS A 120 -4.42 3.50 8.28
C LYS A 120 -5.12 2.95 9.52
N ASP A 121 -4.32 2.41 10.43
CA ASP A 121 -4.71 2.16 11.82
C ASP A 121 -4.42 3.43 12.65
N GLU A 122 -5.25 3.75 13.65
CA GLU A 122 -5.10 4.98 14.45
C GLU A 122 -3.75 5.04 15.18
N ALA A 123 -3.29 3.92 15.76
CA ALA A 123 -1.99 3.84 16.41
C ALA A 123 -0.83 3.86 15.40
N VAL A 124 -1.03 3.29 14.20
CA VAL A 124 -0.04 3.36 13.10
C VAL A 124 0.04 4.77 12.51
N SER A 125 -1.08 5.51 12.51
CA SER A 125 -1.15 6.87 11.99
C SER A 125 -0.40 7.86 12.87
N GLU A 126 -0.47 7.71 14.20
CA GLU A 126 0.34 8.51 15.13
C GLU A 126 1.84 8.25 14.91
N LEU A 127 2.26 6.98 14.89
CA LEU A 127 3.65 6.61 14.63
C LEU A 127 4.16 7.10 13.26
N TYR A 128 3.27 7.11 12.27
CA TYR A 128 3.57 7.67 10.95
C TYR A 128 3.81 9.16 10.99
N ASN A 129 2.94 9.89 11.68
CA ASN A 129 3.02 11.34 11.76
C ASN A 129 4.32 11.76 12.45
N ASP A 130 4.69 11.07 13.54
CA ASP A 130 5.96 11.31 14.23
C ASP A 130 7.15 11.04 13.31
N MET A 131 7.17 9.88 12.63
CA MET A 131 8.21 9.55 11.65
C MET A 131 8.28 10.57 10.51
N SER A 132 7.15 10.95 9.94
CA SER A 132 7.05 11.88 8.83
C SER A 132 7.55 13.26 9.23
N PHE A 133 7.24 13.69 10.45
CA PHE A 133 7.71 14.94 11.03
C PHE A 133 9.23 14.93 11.22
N ASP A 134 9.77 13.93 11.90
CA ASP A 134 11.21 13.78 12.13
C ASP A 134 11.99 13.72 10.82
N LEU A 135 11.47 13.00 9.81
CA LEU A 135 12.08 12.91 8.49
C LEU A 135 12.27 14.29 7.83
N GLN A 136 11.33 15.22 8.02
CA GLN A 136 11.43 16.56 7.43
C GLN A 136 12.63 17.35 7.97
N TYR A 137 12.95 17.19 9.26
CA TYR A 137 14.07 17.91 9.87
C TYR A 137 15.41 17.28 9.53
N GLU A 138 15.47 15.95 9.52
CA GLU A 138 16.73 15.24 9.39
C GLU A 138 17.29 15.18 7.97
N VAL A 139 16.43 15.37 6.96
CA VAL A 139 16.84 15.29 5.56
C VAL A 139 17.93 16.31 5.18
N VAL A 140 18.04 17.39 5.96
CA VAL A 140 19.07 18.43 5.81
C VAL A 140 20.48 17.86 6.01
N ASP A 141 20.63 16.91 6.93
CA ASP A 141 21.91 16.27 7.25
C ASP A 141 22.12 14.95 6.48
N MET A 142 21.14 14.54 5.66
CA MET A 142 21.25 13.31 4.89
C MET A 142 22.19 13.45 3.69
N SER A 143 22.93 12.39 3.42
CA SER A 143 23.86 12.36 2.29
C SER A 143 23.11 12.27 0.95
N PRO A 144 23.71 12.79 -0.14
CA PRO A 144 23.25 12.48 -1.49
C PRO A 144 23.19 10.97 -1.72
N LEU A 145 22.29 10.55 -2.62
CA LEU A 145 22.10 9.14 -2.96
C LEU A 145 23.39 8.48 -3.48
N ASP A 146 23.85 7.40 -2.83
CA ASP A 146 25.04 6.64 -3.25
C ASP A 146 24.67 5.44 -4.14
N GLY A 147 24.67 5.67 -5.44
CA GLY A 147 24.33 4.63 -6.43
C GLY A 147 22.83 4.48 -6.64
N ILE A 148 22.48 4.15 -7.88
CA ILE A 148 21.10 4.14 -8.38
C ILE A 148 20.85 2.77 -8.99
N PHE A 149 19.98 1.99 -8.36
CA PHE A 149 19.56 0.68 -8.84
C PHE A 149 18.15 0.39 -8.36
N GLU A 150 17.45 -0.47 -9.10
CA GLU A 150 16.08 -0.85 -8.82
C GLU A 150 15.92 -1.43 -7.41
N ASN A 151 14.80 -1.10 -6.76
CA ASN A 151 14.42 -1.47 -5.40
C ASN A 151 15.31 -0.90 -4.28
N LYS A 152 16.23 0.01 -4.58
CA LYS A 152 17.00 0.71 -3.55
C LYS A 152 16.08 1.66 -2.77
N ALA A 153 16.10 1.56 -1.44
CA ALA A 153 15.40 2.50 -0.57
C ALA A 153 16.10 3.88 -0.56
N CYS A 154 15.31 4.94 -0.54
CA CYS A 154 15.78 6.32 -0.52
C CYS A 154 14.77 7.24 0.20
N VAL A 155 15.13 8.52 0.35
CA VAL A 155 14.20 9.58 0.70
C VAL A 155 14.03 10.47 -0.52
N ALA A 156 12.81 10.80 -0.90
CA ALA A 156 12.49 11.56 -2.11
C ALA A 156 11.60 12.76 -1.78
N LEU A 157 11.87 13.89 -2.41
CA LEU A 157 11.01 15.08 -2.35
C LEU A 157 9.76 14.85 -3.20
N CYS A 158 8.60 15.22 -2.69
CA CYS A 158 7.33 15.27 -3.42
C CYS A 158 7.16 16.64 -4.08
N PRO A 159 7.05 16.72 -5.42
CA PRO A 159 6.87 17.99 -6.12
C PRO A 159 5.57 18.72 -5.79
N GLU A 160 4.53 18.00 -5.39
CA GLU A 160 3.19 18.54 -5.14
C GLU A 160 3.14 19.38 -3.86
N ASP A 161 3.82 18.95 -2.81
CA ASP A 161 3.74 19.57 -1.48
C ASP A 161 5.11 19.94 -0.87
N TYR A 162 6.21 19.61 -1.54
CA TYR A 162 7.58 19.88 -1.13
C TYR A 162 7.98 19.20 0.19
N ASN A 163 7.30 18.13 0.58
CA ASN A 163 7.68 17.29 1.71
C ASN A 163 8.56 16.12 1.26
N TRP A 164 9.38 15.61 2.19
CA TRP A 164 10.24 14.46 1.96
C TRP A 164 9.59 13.17 2.45
N TYR A 165 9.71 12.11 1.66
CA TYR A 165 9.06 10.83 1.91
C TYR A 165 10.01 9.66 1.73
N ARG A 166 9.73 8.56 2.43
CA ARG A 166 10.40 7.28 2.15
C ARG A 166 9.97 6.79 0.77
N ALA A 167 10.93 6.35 -0.03
CA ALA A 167 10.68 5.91 -1.39
C ALA A 167 11.57 4.73 -1.78
N SER A 168 11.20 4.09 -2.89
CA SER A 168 12.00 3.08 -3.57
C SER A 168 12.28 3.49 -5.01
N ILE A 169 13.48 3.22 -5.49
CA ILE A 169 13.85 3.44 -6.89
C ILE A 169 13.23 2.37 -7.76
N LEU A 170 12.41 2.79 -8.73
CA LEU A 170 11.83 1.89 -9.74
C LEU A 170 12.68 1.87 -11.02
N GLN A 171 13.11 3.02 -11.50
CA GLN A 171 13.84 3.12 -12.77
C GLN A 171 14.74 4.35 -12.80
N TYR A 172 15.87 4.25 -13.51
CA TYR A 172 16.76 5.39 -13.72
C TYR A 172 16.92 5.72 -15.20
N ASN A 173 16.60 6.96 -15.56
CA ASN A 173 16.94 7.54 -16.85
C ASN A 173 18.23 8.33 -16.74
N LYS A 174 19.36 7.67 -17.00
CA LYS A 174 20.69 8.28 -16.91
C LYS A 174 20.88 9.48 -17.83
N THR A 175 20.31 9.46 -19.03
CA THR A 175 20.45 10.54 -20.01
C THR A 175 19.73 11.82 -19.56
N LYS A 176 18.58 11.68 -18.91
CA LYS A 176 17.79 12.82 -18.41
C LYS A 176 18.13 13.21 -16.97
N GLY A 177 18.89 12.38 -16.25
CA GLY A 177 19.15 12.60 -14.81
C GLY A 177 17.89 12.46 -13.95
N LEU A 178 16.90 11.70 -14.42
CA LEU A 178 15.61 11.51 -13.76
C LEU A 178 15.47 10.09 -13.23
N VAL A 179 14.86 9.96 -12.06
CA VAL A 179 14.60 8.69 -11.39
C VAL A 179 13.10 8.55 -11.22
N ARG A 180 12.55 7.43 -11.66
CA ARG A 180 11.20 7.03 -11.30
C ARG A 180 11.24 6.34 -9.95
N ILE A 181 10.43 6.80 -9.01
CA ILE A 181 10.35 6.30 -7.64
C ILE A 181 8.92 5.85 -7.30
N SER A 182 8.78 5.14 -6.19
CA SER A 182 7.50 4.89 -5.52
C SER A 182 7.61 5.31 -4.06
N TYR A 183 6.69 6.14 -3.59
CA TYR A 183 6.58 6.52 -2.20
C TYR A 183 5.98 5.36 -1.41
N VAL A 184 6.78 4.70 -0.58
CA VAL A 184 6.40 3.39 0.01
C VAL A 184 5.27 3.49 1.03
N ASP A 185 5.00 4.69 1.53
CA ASP A 185 3.95 4.95 2.52
C ASP A 185 2.64 5.44 1.89
N HIS A 186 2.69 5.89 0.64
CA HIS A 186 1.54 6.47 -0.06
C HIS A 186 1.10 5.64 -1.27
N GLY A 187 2.01 4.84 -1.84
CA GLY A 187 1.80 4.07 -3.06
C GLY A 187 1.89 4.88 -4.35
N ASP A 188 1.96 6.21 -4.26
CA ASP A 188 2.17 7.11 -5.39
C ASP A 188 3.55 6.89 -6.03
N THR A 189 3.67 7.29 -7.29
CA THR A 189 4.92 7.20 -8.04
C THR A 189 5.20 8.50 -8.76
N ASP A 190 6.44 8.95 -8.70
CA ASP A 190 6.88 10.16 -9.40
C ASP A 190 8.17 9.97 -10.17
N VAL A 191 8.44 10.93 -11.06
CA VAL A 191 9.68 11.01 -11.84
C VAL A 191 10.39 12.31 -11.49
N ILE A 192 11.40 12.22 -10.63
CA ILE A 192 12.09 13.38 -10.04
C ILE A 192 13.58 13.40 -10.39
N PRO A 193 14.24 14.57 -10.32
CA PRO A 193 15.69 14.68 -10.42
C PRO A 193 16.43 13.89 -9.33
N VAL A 194 17.62 13.38 -9.63
CA VAL A 194 18.51 12.76 -8.62
C VAL A 194 18.84 13.73 -7.47
N ALA A 195 18.87 15.03 -7.75
CA ALA A 195 19.13 16.09 -6.76
C ALA A 195 18.05 16.17 -5.67
N ASP A 196 16.86 15.63 -5.95
CA ASP A 196 15.71 15.63 -5.04
C ASP A 196 15.57 14.28 -4.32
N ILE A 197 16.67 13.52 -4.27
CA ILE A 197 16.76 12.22 -3.59
C ILE A 197 17.94 12.25 -2.59
N ARG A 198 17.73 11.64 -1.43
CA ARG A 198 18.73 11.43 -0.38
C ARG A 198 18.88 9.95 -0.04
N GLU A 199 20.05 9.61 0.49
CA GLU A 199 20.31 8.28 1.04
C GLU A 199 19.43 8.06 2.28
N LEU A 200 18.70 6.95 2.32
CA LEU A 200 17.89 6.61 3.49
C LEU A 200 18.81 6.17 4.64
N SER A 201 18.81 6.93 5.74
CA SER A 201 19.59 6.58 6.93
C SER A 201 19.14 5.23 7.50
N THR A 202 20.10 4.44 7.99
CA THR A 202 19.82 3.09 8.48
C THR A 202 18.87 3.03 9.67
N LYS A 203 18.70 4.14 10.41
CA LYS A 203 17.71 4.23 11.49
C LYS A 203 16.27 4.16 10.98
N TRP A 204 16.02 4.70 9.78
CA TRP A 204 14.71 4.65 9.11
C TRP A 204 14.40 3.28 8.49
N LEU A 205 15.36 2.35 8.55
CA LEU A 205 15.18 0.94 8.15
C LEU A 205 14.69 0.06 9.29
N LYS A 206 14.81 0.51 10.54
CA LYS A 206 14.50 -0.28 11.74
C LYS A 206 13.28 0.21 12.51
N HIS A 207 12.62 1.26 12.04
CA HIS A 207 11.21 1.49 12.37
C HIS A 207 10.31 0.45 11.65
N GLY A 208 10.69 -0.83 11.80
CA GLY A 208 9.89 -2.04 11.61
C GLY A 208 8.74 -2.15 12.62
N VAL A 209 8.35 -1.06 13.28
CA VAL A 209 7.23 -1.02 14.21
C VAL A 209 5.90 -1.28 13.48
N ILE A 210 5.85 -1.09 12.16
CA ILE A 210 4.59 -1.19 11.40
C ILE A 210 4.29 -2.61 10.89
N LYS A 211 5.27 -3.53 10.75
CA LYS A 211 4.96 -4.95 10.43
C LYS A 211 4.91 -5.81 11.69
N ASP A 212 5.98 -5.78 12.49
CA ASP A 212 6.05 -6.67 13.64
C ASP A 212 5.12 -6.23 14.76
N ASP A 213 4.97 -4.92 15.03
CA ASP A 213 4.13 -4.46 16.14
C ASP A 213 2.65 -4.33 15.77
N VAL A 214 2.31 -4.15 14.48
CA VAL A 214 0.92 -4.22 13.99
C VAL A 214 0.47 -5.67 13.96
N VAL A 215 1.23 -6.59 13.35
CA VAL A 215 0.91 -8.03 13.38
C VAL A 215 0.89 -8.54 14.83
N THR A 216 1.86 -8.17 15.68
CA THR A 216 1.89 -8.57 17.10
C THR A 216 0.80 -7.90 17.94
N ARG A 217 0.40 -6.64 17.68
CA ARG A 217 -0.75 -6.01 18.36
C ARG A 217 -2.07 -6.58 17.89
N ILE A 218 -2.23 -6.85 16.59
CA ILE A 218 -3.39 -7.54 16.03
C ILE A 218 -3.51 -8.93 16.66
N GLU A 219 -2.43 -9.70 16.74
CA GLU A 219 -2.40 -10.99 17.43
C GLU A 219 -2.75 -10.86 18.93
N LYS A 220 -2.24 -9.83 19.63
CA LYS A 220 -2.55 -9.57 21.04
C LYS A 220 -3.99 -9.10 21.27
N GLU A 221 -4.57 -8.31 20.38
CA GLU A 221 -5.98 -7.89 20.47
C GLU A 221 -6.93 -9.04 20.11
N MET A 222 -6.56 -9.88 19.14
CA MET A 222 -7.25 -11.14 18.87
C MET A 222 -7.22 -12.08 20.10
N LEU A 223 -6.08 -12.22 20.78
CA LEU A 223 -6.00 -12.98 22.02
C LEU A 223 -6.81 -12.37 23.18
N ARG A 224 -7.07 -11.05 23.17
CA ARG A 224 -7.92 -10.39 24.18
C ARG A 224 -9.42 -10.52 23.89
N GLN A 225 -9.84 -10.46 22.63
CA GLN A 225 -11.24 -10.62 22.24
C GLN A 225 -11.70 -12.08 22.21
N PHE A 226 -10.80 -13.02 21.93
CA PHE A 226 -11.10 -14.46 21.84
C PHE A 226 -10.54 -15.30 23.00
N GLY A 227 -9.86 -14.66 23.97
CA GLY A 227 -9.28 -15.28 25.15
C GLY A 227 -9.99 -14.95 26.46
N GLN A 228 -11.30 -15.18 26.52
CA GLN A 228 -11.97 -15.55 27.77
C GLN A 228 -13.01 -16.64 27.47
N VAL A 229 -12.64 -17.88 27.78
CA VAL A 229 -13.56 -18.90 28.29
C VAL A 229 -13.71 -18.65 29.78
#